data_AF-A0A7S3HGA7-F1
#
_entry.id   AF-A0A7S3HGA7-F1
#
_cell.length_a   1.000
_cell.length_b   1.000
_cell.length_c   1.000
_cell.angle_alpha   90.00
_cell.angle_beta   90.00
_cell.angle_gamma   90.00
#
_symmetry.space_group_name_H-M   'P 1'
#
loop_
_entity.id
_entity.type
_entity.pdbx_description
1 polymer ?
#
loop_
_entity_poly.entity_id
_entity_poly.type
_entity_poly.pdbx_seq_one_letter_code
_entity_poly.pdbx_strand_id
1 'polypeptide(L)'
;AVAEALKAGWTPEPCEELAPGMPCVKLYEHPQGSTTVMPCPMESVTSADGCGALFGGKADGEQCPQITCPKALGVTMKLVCAGGCCPSCWAPDHVVNLDRHTALENPAVVPPAPQAPTSCGGVRCFEPM
;
A
#
# COMPACT_ATOMS: atom_id res chain seq x y z
N ALA A 1 9.51 -20.65 -12.76
CA ALA A 1 10.34 -21.11 -11.63
C ALA A 1 10.86 -19.94 -10.77
N VAL A 2 11.97 -19.25 -11.10
CA VAL A 2 12.55 -18.19 -10.21
C VAL A 2 11.64 -16.96 -10.09
N ALA A 3 11.05 -16.51 -11.19
CA ALA A 3 10.09 -15.40 -11.20
C ALA A 3 8.74 -15.74 -10.51
N GLU A 4 8.39 -17.02 -10.37
CA GLU A 4 7.19 -17.44 -9.61
C GLU A 4 7.49 -17.56 -8.12
N ALA A 5 8.69 -17.98 -7.75
CA ALA A 5 9.14 -18.01 -6.35
C ALA A 5 9.19 -16.60 -5.74
N LEU A 6 9.63 -15.59 -6.51
CA LEU A 6 9.58 -14.18 -6.11
C LEU A 6 8.16 -13.65 -5.89
N LYS A 7 7.17 -14.14 -6.66
CA LYS A 7 5.75 -13.69 -6.58
C LYS A 7 5.01 -14.15 -5.32
N ALA A 8 5.51 -15.15 -4.60
CA ALA A 8 4.95 -15.61 -3.33
C ALA A 8 5.89 -15.41 -2.12
N GLY A 9 7.21 -15.43 -2.36
CA GLY A 9 8.24 -15.37 -1.32
C GLY A 9 8.75 -13.98 -0.96
N TRP A 10 8.19 -12.90 -1.52
CA TRP A 10 8.69 -11.55 -1.25
C TRP A 10 8.54 -11.15 0.23
N THR A 11 9.49 -10.40 0.75
CA THR A 11 9.46 -9.75 2.07
C THR A 11 9.76 -8.27 1.89
N PRO A 12 9.23 -7.39 2.76
CA PRO A 12 9.65 -6.00 2.79
C PRO A 12 11.16 -5.89 3.00
N GLU A 13 11.77 -4.82 2.48
CA GLU A 13 13.15 -4.48 2.75
C GLU A 13 13.33 -4.10 4.23
N PRO A 14 14.49 -4.41 4.85
CA PRO A 14 14.76 -4.03 6.23
C PRO A 14 14.68 -2.51 6.41
N CYS A 15 14.04 -2.07 7.49
CA CYS A 15 13.76 -0.64 7.68
C CYS A 15 15.03 0.20 7.88
N GLU A 16 16.11 -0.40 8.32
CA GLU A 16 17.43 0.21 8.49
C GLU A 16 18.13 0.50 7.15
N GLU A 17 17.73 -0.20 6.08
CA GLU A 17 18.31 -0.10 4.75
C GLU A 17 17.50 0.85 3.84
N LEU A 18 16.37 1.36 4.32
CA LEU A 18 15.50 2.25 3.56
C LEU A 18 16.10 3.66 3.41
N ALA A 19 15.91 4.24 2.23
CA ALA A 19 16.29 5.62 1.98
C ALA A 19 15.54 6.60 2.91
N PRO A 20 16.14 7.75 3.28
CA PRO A 20 15.49 8.74 4.14
C PRO A 20 14.12 9.16 3.59
N GLY A 21 13.09 9.07 4.44
CA GLY A 21 11.71 9.43 4.09
C GLY A 21 10.86 8.29 3.52
N MET A 22 11.41 7.10 3.26
CA MET A 22 10.62 5.92 2.94
C MET A 22 9.95 5.36 4.21
N PRO A 23 8.63 5.07 4.20
CA PRO A 23 7.97 4.48 5.35
C PRO A 23 8.45 3.04 5.57
N CYS A 24 8.81 2.72 6.82
CA CYS A 24 9.11 1.36 7.24
C CYS A 24 7.86 0.48 7.12
N VAL A 25 7.97 -0.62 6.37
CA VAL A 25 6.89 -1.60 6.18
C VAL A 25 7.32 -2.92 6.80
N LYS A 26 6.51 -3.47 7.70
CA LYS A 26 6.75 -4.77 8.35
C LYS A 26 5.65 -5.75 8.00
N LEU A 27 5.98 -7.02 7.81
CA LEU A 27 4.96 -8.06 7.69
C LEU A 27 4.14 -8.12 8.99
N TYR A 28 2.84 -8.23 8.84
CA TYR A 28 1.94 -8.42 9.97
C TYR A 28 2.00 -9.88 10.42
N GLU A 29 2.15 -10.08 11.72
CA GLU A 29 2.07 -11.38 12.37
C GLU A 29 0.86 -11.41 13.30
N HIS A 30 0.08 -12.49 13.20
CA HIS A 30 -1.04 -12.66 14.11
C HIS A 30 -0.51 -12.90 15.54
N PRO A 31 -1.00 -12.15 16.54
CA PRO A 31 -0.58 -12.35 17.92
C PRO A 31 -0.92 -13.75 18.42
N GLN A 32 0.06 -14.43 19.05
CA GLN A 32 -0.13 -15.68 19.82
C GLN A 32 -0.82 -16.83 19.04
N GLY A 33 -0.68 -16.87 17.71
CA GLY A 33 -1.33 -17.88 16.88
C GLY A 33 -2.83 -17.65 16.66
N SER A 34 -3.31 -16.44 16.95
CA SER A 34 -4.68 -16.03 16.60
C SER A 34 -4.92 -16.15 15.09
N THR A 35 -6.16 -16.41 14.70
CA THR A 35 -6.60 -16.34 13.31
C THR A 35 -7.30 -15.01 12.98
N THR A 36 -7.47 -14.14 13.97
CA THR A 36 -8.13 -12.83 13.78
C THR A 36 -7.11 -11.75 13.48
N VAL A 37 -7.48 -10.86 12.57
CA VAL A 37 -6.70 -9.65 12.29
C VAL A 37 -6.87 -8.68 13.45
N MET A 38 -5.76 -8.36 14.09
CA MET A 38 -5.64 -7.45 15.22
C MET A 38 -4.95 -6.15 14.79
N PRO A 39 -5.02 -5.08 15.60
CA PRO A 39 -4.25 -3.87 15.36
C PRO A 39 -2.76 -4.11 15.15
N CYS A 40 -2.14 -3.20 14.39
CA CYS A 40 -0.70 -3.18 14.27
C CYS A 40 -0.03 -2.84 15.60
N PRO A 41 1.20 -3.33 15.86
CA PRO A 41 1.94 -2.99 17.07
C PRO A 41 2.09 -1.48 17.26
N MET A 42 1.93 -0.99 18.49
CA MET A 42 1.87 0.45 18.78
C MET A 42 3.17 1.19 18.44
N GLU A 43 4.30 0.50 18.45
CA GLU A 43 5.59 1.05 18.01
C GLU A 43 5.70 1.17 16.48
N SER A 44 4.80 0.54 15.73
CA SER A 44 4.77 0.57 14.26
C SER A 44 3.74 1.55 13.71
N VAL A 45 2.89 2.15 14.55
CA VAL A 45 1.88 3.12 14.14
C VAL A 45 2.41 4.55 14.26
N THR A 46 2.02 5.41 13.33
CA THR A 46 2.46 6.82 13.32
C THR A 46 1.74 7.65 14.40
N SER A 47 0.54 7.25 14.80
CA SER A 47 -0.26 7.96 15.81
C SER A 47 -0.91 6.97 16.77
N ALA A 48 -0.24 6.67 17.87
CA ALA A 48 -0.74 5.78 18.91
C ALA A 48 -2.08 6.27 19.50
N ASP A 49 -2.18 7.56 19.81
CA ASP A 49 -3.40 8.17 20.38
C ASP A 49 -4.57 8.11 19.39
N GLY A 50 -4.32 8.38 18.10
CA GLY A 50 -5.34 8.30 17.06
C GLY A 50 -5.88 6.88 16.90
N CYS A 51 -4.99 5.88 16.92
CA CYS A 51 -5.38 4.48 16.87
C CYS A 51 -6.12 4.05 18.15
N GLY A 52 -5.67 4.48 19.32
CA GLY A 52 -6.37 4.21 20.59
C GLY A 52 -7.81 4.75 20.59
N ALA A 53 -8.02 5.96 20.09
CA ALA A 53 -9.36 6.54 19.96
C ALA A 53 -10.24 5.75 18.97
N LEU A 54 -9.67 5.26 17.86
CA LEU A 54 -10.38 4.45 16.87
C LEU A 54 -10.86 3.10 17.44
N PHE A 55 -10.11 2.53 18.37
CA PHE A 55 -10.38 1.22 18.97
C PHE A 55 -11.23 1.28 20.24
N GLY A 56 -11.49 2.47 20.77
CA GLY A 56 -12.25 2.66 22.00
C GLY A 56 -13.60 1.91 21.98
N GLY A 57 -13.80 1.06 22.98
CA GLY A 57 -15.05 0.30 23.16
C GLY A 57 -15.24 -0.90 22.23
N LYS A 58 -14.25 -1.23 21.38
CA LYS A 58 -14.29 -2.40 20.50
C LYS A 58 -13.57 -3.58 21.14
N ALA A 59 -14.12 -4.79 20.97
CA ALA A 59 -13.46 -6.01 21.41
C ALA A 59 -12.32 -6.40 20.47
N ASP A 60 -11.47 -7.31 20.95
CA ASP A 60 -10.45 -7.96 20.13
C ASP A 60 -11.10 -8.63 18.91
N GLY A 61 -10.51 -8.44 17.72
CA GLY A 61 -11.06 -8.90 16.44
C GLY A 61 -12.14 -8.00 15.82
N GLU A 62 -12.63 -6.98 16.52
CA GLU A 62 -13.57 -5.97 15.99
C GLU A 62 -12.90 -4.62 15.71
N GLN A 63 -11.69 -4.42 16.25
CA GLN A 63 -10.89 -3.20 16.08
C GLN A 63 -10.46 -2.97 14.64
N CYS A 64 -10.12 -4.05 13.93
CA CYS A 64 -9.67 -4.04 12.56
C CYS A 64 -10.53 -4.93 11.66
N PRO A 65 -10.65 -4.61 10.36
CA PRO A 65 -11.33 -5.45 9.40
C PRO A 65 -10.71 -6.86 9.31
N GLN A 66 -11.55 -7.88 9.35
CA GLN A 66 -11.14 -9.27 9.13
C GLN A 66 -10.97 -9.54 7.63
N ILE A 67 -9.82 -9.13 7.07
CA ILE A 67 -9.53 -9.18 5.64
C ILE A 67 -8.58 -10.32 5.27
N THR A 68 -8.72 -10.81 4.05
CA THR A 68 -7.77 -11.74 3.41
C THR A 68 -7.18 -11.07 2.18
N CYS A 69 -5.86 -11.18 2.01
CA CYS A 69 -5.20 -10.46 0.93
C CYS A 69 -5.40 -11.08 -0.45
N PRO A 70 -5.71 -10.26 -1.47
CA PRO A 70 -5.94 -10.75 -2.81
C PRO A 70 -4.62 -11.11 -3.51
N LYS A 71 -4.77 -11.80 -4.62
CA LYS A 71 -3.70 -12.00 -5.60
C LYS A 71 -3.87 -11.01 -6.75
N ALA A 72 -2.85 -10.20 -7.03
CA ALA A 72 -2.85 -9.22 -8.10
C ALA A 72 -1.68 -9.48 -9.05
N LEU A 73 -1.92 -9.50 -10.37
CA LEU A 73 -0.89 -9.73 -11.40
C LEU A 73 -0.01 -10.99 -11.15
N GLY A 74 -0.60 -12.01 -10.54
CA GLY A 74 0.11 -13.24 -10.19
C GLY A 74 0.88 -13.20 -8.86
N VAL A 75 0.91 -12.06 -8.16
CA VAL A 75 1.55 -11.86 -6.85
C VAL A 75 0.52 -11.95 -5.74
N THR A 76 0.80 -12.74 -4.72
CA THR A 76 -0.02 -12.75 -3.50
C THR A 76 0.40 -11.58 -2.62
N MET A 77 -0.54 -10.67 -2.34
CA MET A 77 -0.31 -9.60 -1.37
C MET A 77 -0.27 -10.16 0.05
N LYS A 78 0.41 -9.47 0.96
CA LYS A 78 0.55 -9.87 2.37
C LYS A 78 0.02 -8.76 3.26
N LEU A 79 -0.45 -9.12 4.45
CA LEU A 79 -0.78 -8.15 5.48
C LEU A 79 0.50 -7.48 5.97
N VAL A 80 0.50 -6.16 6.04
CA VAL A 80 1.63 -5.37 6.52
C VAL A 80 1.19 -4.28 7.48
N CYS A 81 2.10 -3.90 8.37
CA CYS A 81 2.02 -2.71 9.19
C CYS A 81 2.99 -1.65 8.64
N ALA A 82 2.45 -0.50 8.27
CA ALA A 82 3.17 0.59 7.60
C ALA A 82 2.75 1.97 8.15
N GLY A 83 2.67 2.12 9.47
CA GLY A 83 2.27 3.37 10.14
C GLY A 83 0.77 3.51 10.41
N GLY A 84 -0.08 2.72 9.76
CA GLY A 84 -1.53 2.71 10.01
C GLY A 84 -1.95 1.89 11.23
N CYS A 85 -3.16 2.15 11.74
CA CYS A 85 -3.70 1.47 12.92
C CYS A 85 -3.97 -0.04 12.70
N CYS A 86 -4.40 -0.40 11.50
CA CYS A 86 -4.73 -1.76 11.11
C CYS A 86 -3.82 -2.22 9.96
N PRO A 87 -3.52 -3.53 9.88
CA PRO A 87 -2.73 -4.04 8.78
C PRO A 87 -3.50 -3.93 7.46
N SER A 88 -2.76 -3.74 6.38
CA SER A 88 -3.31 -3.62 5.03
C SER A 88 -2.66 -4.61 4.08
N CYS A 89 -3.38 -4.95 3.00
CA CYS A 89 -2.83 -5.81 1.96
C CYS A 89 -1.95 -5.00 1.02
N TRP A 90 -0.69 -5.40 0.96
CA TRP A 90 0.31 -4.68 0.19
C TRP A 90 1.32 -5.65 -0.42
N ALA A 91 2.03 -5.17 -1.43
CA ALA A 91 3.23 -5.77 -1.99
C ALA A 91 4.07 -4.64 -2.63
N PRO A 92 5.40 -4.76 -2.66
CA PRO A 92 6.27 -3.72 -3.20
C PRO A 92 6.14 -3.61 -4.72
N ASP A 93 6.40 -2.40 -5.21
CA ASP A 93 6.25 -1.98 -6.61
C ASP A 93 7.11 -2.79 -7.59
N HIS A 94 8.30 -3.21 -7.15
CA HIS A 94 9.20 -4.03 -7.97
C HIS A 94 8.77 -5.51 -8.01
N VAL A 95 7.83 -5.93 -7.16
CA VAL A 95 7.23 -7.28 -7.17
C VAL A 95 5.90 -7.26 -7.91
N VAL A 96 5.04 -6.29 -7.60
CA VAL A 96 3.83 -6.00 -8.39
C VAL A 96 4.19 -4.89 -9.36
N ASN A 97 4.61 -5.27 -10.57
CA ASN A 97 4.87 -4.37 -11.69
C ASN A 97 3.59 -3.63 -12.11
N LEU A 98 3.15 -2.71 -11.25
CA LEU A 98 2.04 -1.82 -11.46
C LEU A 98 2.65 -0.57 -12.09
N ASP A 99 2.28 -0.31 -13.34
CA ASP A 99 2.64 0.94 -13.96
C ASP A 99 1.88 2.09 -13.27
N ARG A 100 2.62 2.96 -12.59
CA ARG A 100 2.06 4.08 -11.84
C ARG A 100 2.09 5.38 -12.65
N HIS A 101 2.93 5.47 -13.69
CA HIS A 101 3.29 6.75 -14.32
C HIS A 101 3.85 6.68 -15.77
N THR A 102 3.75 5.57 -16.52
CA THR A 102 4.39 5.45 -17.84
C THR A 102 3.50 4.96 -19.00
N ALA A 103 2.43 4.20 -18.75
CA ALA A 103 1.60 3.59 -19.81
C ALA A 103 0.15 4.08 -19.80
N LEU A 104 -0.08 5.39 -19.64
CA LEU A 104 -1.43 5.93 -19.84
C LEU A 104 -1.71 6.03 -21.35
N GLU A 105 -2.04 4.92 -22.01
CA GLU A 105 -2.74 4.92 -23.29
C GLU A 105 -4.22 5.21 -23.01
N ASN A 106 -4.54 6.47 -22.74
CA ASN A 106 -5.92 6.90 -22.54
C ASN A 106 -6.43 7.61 -23.82
N PRO A 107 -7.44 7.07 -24.51
CA PRO A 107 -7.97 7.65 -25.75
C PRO A 107 -8.63 9.02 -25.54
N ALA A 108 -8.97 9.38 -24.30
CA ALA A 108 -9.55 10.69 -23.94
C ALA A 108 -8.49 11.77 -23.68
N VAL A 109 -7.20 11.49 -23.90
CA VAL A 109 -6.14 12.51 -23.77
C VAL A 109 -6.23 13.47 -24.96
N VAL A 110 -6.33 14.77 -24.67
CA VAL A 110 -6.40 15.84 -25.66
C VAL A 110 -5.19 16.78 -25.57
N PRO A 111 -4.87 17.53 -26.63
CA PRO A 111 -3.83 18.55 -26.58
C PRO A 111 -4.11 19.60 -25.47
N PRO A 112 -3.05 20.18 -24.87
CA PRO A 112 -3.21 21.32 -23.97
C PRO A 112 -3.99 22.45 -24.62
N ALA A 113 -4.83 23.13 -23.84
CA ALA A 113 -5.62 24.25 -24.35
C ALA A 113 -4.68 25.35 -24.91
N PRO A 114 -5.04 26.03 -26.01
CA PRO A 114 -4.17 27.04 -26.65
C PRO A 114 -3.73 28.17 -25.72
N GLN A 115 -4.56 28.51 -24.74
CA GLN A 115 -4.30 29.54 -23.73
C GLN A 115 -3.41 29.07 -22.57
N ALA A 116 -2.97 27.81 -22.55
CA ALA A 116 -2.11 27.30 -21.51
C ALA A 116 -0.73 27.99 -21.59
N PRO A 117 -0.18 28.49 -20.46
CA PRO A 117 1.17 29.02 -20.43
C PRO A 117 2.20 28.00 -20.93
N THR A 118 3.26 28.46 -21.58
CA THR A 118 4.35 27.58 -22.03
C THR A 118 5.11 26.91 -20.88
N SER A 119 4.99 27.43 -19.66
CA SER A 119 5.47 26.79 -18.43
C SER A 119 4.74 25.49 -18.09
N CYS A 120 3.59 25.21 -18.71
CA CYS A 120 2.84 23.96 -18.56
C CYS A 120 3.31 22.86 -19.53
N GLY A 121 4.55 22.90 -20.04
CA GLY A 121 5.09 21.84 -20.90
C GLY A 121 5.04 20.47 -20.22
N GLY A 122 4.52 19.46 -20.92
CA GLY A 122 4.41 18.08 -20.41
C GLY A 122 3.10 17.73 -19.71
N VAL A 123 2.15 18.68 -19.57
CA VAL A 123 0.83 18.37 -19.02
C VAL A 123 0.02 17.42 -19.91
N ARG A 124 -0.90 16.69 -19.29
CA ARG A 124 -1.91 15.86 -19.96
C ARG A 124 -3.28 16.49 -19.69
N CYS A 125 -4.04 16.76 -20.73
CA CYS A 125 -5.43 17.22 -20.63
C CYS A 125 -6.38 16.08 -21.02
N PHE A 126 -7.61 16.10 -20.50
CA PHE A 126 -8.62 15.08 -20.75
C PHE A 126 -9.93 15.72 -21.22
N GLU A 127 -10.70 15.02 -22.04
CA GLU A 127 -12.07 15.44 -22.35
C GLU A 127 -12.91 15.53 -21.05
N PRO A 128 -13.65 16.63 -20.83
CA PRO A 128 -14.62 16.70 -19.75
C PRO A 128 -15.69 15.60 -19.90
N MET A 129 -16.07 14.97 -18.79
CA MET A 129 -17.13 13.96 -18.72
C MET A 129 -18.52 14.56 -18.97
#